data_AF-A0AAD4BTP9-F1
#
_entry.id   AF-A0AAD4BTP9-F1
#
_cell.length_a   1.000
_cell.length_b   1.000
_cell.length_c   1.000
_cell.angle_alpha   90.00
_cell.angle_beta   90.00
_cell.angle_gamma   90.00
#
_symmetry.space_group_name_H-M   'P 1'
#
loop_
_entity.id
_entity.type
_entity.pdbx_description
1 polymer ?
#
loop_
_entity_poly.entity_id
_entity_poly.type
_entity_poly.pdbx_seq_one_letter_code
_entity_poly.pdbx_strand_id
1 'polypeptide(L)'
;MEYHAILVSVVGLYLRVLPHLIVCLDKAISIAHEFKSKTKGLLLKGDHERLEELAKQLNMIWKTCYRPLFSLSDLVKYGHKLRKEIEPNAIMHQARDKAAMKRAVLDVEGFISRLPTPNLAPDIRNDFKIAYDLVMVEEQPVSKPEKLTLNTEDLL
;
A
#
# COMPACT_ATOMS: atom_id res chain seq x y z
N MET A 1 16.48 -14.12 -27.58
CA MET A 1 17.14 -13.30 -26.52
C MET A 1 16.18 -12.34 -25.79
N GLU A 2 14.87 -12.39 -26.04
CA GLU A 2 13.90 -11.45 -25.42
C GLU A 2 13.46 -11.86 -24.00
N TYR A 3 13.47 -13.16 -23.68
CA TYR A 3 13.07 -13.67 -22.37
C TYR A 3 13.93 -13.17 -21.20
N HIS A 4 15.23 -12.94 -21.43
CA HIS A 4 16.12 -12.43 -20.38
C HIS A 4 15.84 -10.96 -20.03
N ALA A 5 15.47 -10.13 -21.00
CA ALA A 5 15.15 -8.71 -20.75
C ALA A 5 13.83 -8.56 -19.98
N ILE A 6 12.83 -9.38 -20.31
CA ILE A 6 11.54 -9.41 -19.62
C ILE A 6 11.70 -9.91 -18.18
N LEU A 7 12.50 -10.96 -17.95
CA LEU A 7 12.76 -11.46 -16.59
C LEU A 7 13.49 -10.44 -15.70
N VAL A 8 14.44 -9.67 -16.26
CA VAL A 8 15.20 -8.65 -15.51
C VAL A 8 14.30 -7.44 -15.16
N SER A 9 13.45 -6.99 -16.08
CA SER A 9 12.48 -5.91 -15.82
C SER A 9 11.47 -6.29 -14.72
N VAL A 10 10.96 -7.52 -14.74
CA VAL A 10 10.00 -7.98 -13.72
C VAL A 10 10.65 -8.12 -12.34
N VAL A 11 11.86 -8.65 -12.22
CA VAL A 11 12.53 -8.77 -10.90
C VAL A 11 12.88 -7.39 -10.32
N GLY A 12 13.32 -6.45 -11.16
CA GLY A 12 13.61 -5.07 -10.75
C GLY A 12 12.36 -4.33 -10.26
N LEU A 13 11.20 -4.56 -10.88
CA LEU A 13 9.92 -3.98 -10.48
C LEU A 13 9.58 -4.36 -9.03
N TYR A 14 9.63 -5.66 -8.72
CA TYR A 14 9.25 -6.17 -7.39
C TYR A 14 10.16 -5.62 -6.29
N LEU A 15 11.47 -5.64 -6.53
CA LEU A 15 12.46 -5.15 -5.56
C LEU A 15 12.32 -3.64 -5.30
N ARG A 16 11.86 -2.86 -6.29
CA ARG A 16 11.68 -1.41 -6.16
C ARG A 16 10.33 -1.04 -5.55
N VAL A 17 9.26 -1.71 -5.94
CA VAL A 17 7.88 -1.39 -5.49
C VAL A 17 7.65 -1.82 -4.05
N LEU A 18 8.13 -3.01 -3.71
CA LEU A 18 7.75 -3.68 -2.46
C LEU A 18 8.14 -2.90 -1.20
N PRO A 19 9.35 -2.32 -1.09
CA PRO A 19 9.72 -1.53 0.09
C PRO A 19 8.78 -0.32 0.31
N HIS A 20 8.44 0.41 -0.76
CA HIS A 20 7.56 1.57 -0.67
C HIS A 20 6.14 1.17 -0.28
N LEU A 21 5.61 0.10 -0.88
CA LEU A 21 4.26 -0.38 -0.58
C LEU A 21 4.14 -0.88 0.87
N ILE A 22 5.15 -1.61 1.36
CA ILE A 22 5.20 -2.10 2.75
C ILE A 22 5.26 -0.93 3.74
N VAL A 23 6.19 0.02 3.54
CA VAL A 23 6.36 1.17 4.44
C VAL A 23 5.08 2.00 4.48
N CYS A 24 4.49 2.26 3.32
CA CYS A 24 3.22 2.96 3.21
C CYS A 24 2.11 2.25 4.01
N LEU A 25 1.97 0.93 3.83
CA LEU A 25 0.94 0.15 4.49
C LEU A 25 1.15 0.08 6.01
N ASP A 26 2.37 -0.12 6.48
CA ASP A 26 2.69 -0.19 7.92
C ASP A 26 2.38 1.15 8.63
N LYS A 27 2.68 2.27 7.99
CA LYS A 27 2.31 3.62 8.48
C LYS A 27 0.79 3.80 8.49
N ALA A 28 0.11 3.42 7.42
CA ALA A 28 -1.34 3.51 7.31
C ALA A 28 -2.08 2.66 8.36
N ILE A 29 -1.59 1.44 8.63
CA ILE A 29 -2.08 0.57 9.72
C ILE A 29 -1.87 1.23 11.08
N SER A 30 -0.71 1.85 11.30
CA SER A 30 -0.39 2.54 12.55
C SER A 30 -1.36 3.69 12.82
N ILE A 31 -1.69 4.48 11.80
CA ILE A 31 -2.71 5.54 11.89
C ILE A 31 -4.07 4.94 12.28
N ALA A 32 -4.53 3.89 11.58
CA ALA A 32 -5.79 3.24 11.89
C ALA A 32 -5.84 2.72 13.33
N HIS A 33 -4.72 2.15 13.81
CA HIS A 33 -4.58 1.67 15.17
C HIS A 33 -4.59 2.81 16.21
N GLU A 34 -3.91 3.92 15.93
CA GLU A 34 -3.89 5.10 16.80
C GLU A 34 -5.29 5.71 16.94
N PHE A 35 -6.02 5.85 15.83
CA PHE A 35 -7.42 6.31 15.85
C PHE A 35 -8.30 5.37 16.67
N LYS A 36 -8.19 4.06 16.45
CA LYS A 36 -8.90 3.05 17.26
C LYS A 36 -8.59 3.21 18.75
N SER A 37 -7.32 3.38 19.10
CA SER A 37 -6.87 3.55 20.49
C SER A 37 -7.40 4.83 21.12
N LYS A 38 -7.32 5.97 20.41
CA LYS A 38 -7.87 7.26 20.86
C LYS A 38 -9.37 7.19 21.08
N THR A 39 -10.13 6.63 20.13
CA THR A 39 -11.58 6.45 20.25
C THR A 39 -11.93 5.56 21.45
N LYS A 40 -11.19 4.46 21.65
CA LYS A 40 -11.38 3.61 22.83
C LYS A 40 -11.04 4.34 24.13
N GLY A 41 -9.97 5.13 24.16
CA GLY A 41 -9.56 5.90 25.34
C GLY A 41 -10.57 6.98 25.71
N LEU A 42 -11.15 7.68 24.73
CA LEU A 42 -12.26 8.62 24.96
C LEU A 42 -13.50 7.90 25.47
N LEU A 43 -13.79 6.71 24.93
CA LEU A 43 -14.89 5.86 25.39
C LEU A 43 -14.70 5.27 26.79
N LEU A 44 -13.52 5.35 27.39
CA LEU A 44 -13.27 4.84 28.74
C LEU A 44 -13.25 5.94 29.81
N LYS A 45 -13.21 7.22 29.40
CA LYS A 45 -13.07 8.38 30.30
C LYS A 45 -14.38 9.10 30.65
N GLY A 46 -15.51 8.71 30.05
CA GLY A 46 -16.83 9.27 30.37
C GLY A 46 -17.57 8.52 31.48
N ASP A 47 -18.67 9.08 31.99
CA ASP A 47 -19.59 8.34 32.87
C ASP A 47 -20.23 7.17 32.12
N HIS A 48 -20.39 6.02 32.77
CA HIS A 48 -20.70 4.72 32.14
C HIS A 48 -21.94 4.74 31.24
N GLU A 49 -23.02 5.41 31.67
CA GLU A 49 -24.25 5.56 30.85
C GLU A 49 -24.05 6.49 29.66
N ARG A 50 -23.31 7.58 29.84
CA ARG A 50 -23.03 8.57 28.79
C ARG A 50 -22.08 8.00 27.74
N LEU A 51 -21.20 7.08 28.13
CA LEU A 51 -20.31 6.32 27.27
C LEU A 51 -21.03 5.28 26.42
N GLU A 52 -22.01 4.58 26.99
CA GLU A 52 -22.79 3.60 26.23
C GLU A 52 -23.67 4.29 25.19
N GLU A 53 -24.23 5.46 25.55
CA GLU A 53 -24.97 6.33 24.64
C GLU A 53 -24.07 6.95 23.57
N LEU A 54 -22.87 7.43 23.93
CA LEU A 54 -21.87 7.91 22.95
C LEU A 54 -21.36 6.80 22.04
N ALA A 55 -21.17 5.58 22.55
CA ALA A 55 -20.80 4.43 21.75
C ALA A 55 -21.92 4.07 20.76
N LYS A 56 -23.19 4.10 21.20
CA LYS A 56 -24.37 3.89 20.34
C LYS A 56 -24.52 4.99 19.31
N GLN A 57 -24.39 6.26 19.70
CA GLN A 57 -24.49 7.42 18.81
C GLN A 57 -23.33 7.50 17.82
N LEU A 58 -22.08 7.26 18.24
CA LEU A 58 -20.95 7.19 17.32
C LEU A 58 -21.10 6.01 16.36
N ASN A 59 -21.55 4.85 16.84
CA ASN A 59 -21.82 3.70 15.97
C ASN A 59 -23.02 3.96 15.04
N MET A 60 -24.03 4.72 15.47
CA MET A 60 -25.19 5.09 14.67
C MET A 60 -24.83 6.15 13.62
N ILE A 61 -24.11 7.21 14.00
CA ILE A 61 -23.59 8.28 13.11
C ILE A 61 -22.60 7.68 12.12
N TRP A 62 -21.72 6.78 12.55
CA TRP A 62 -20.89 6.03 11.61
C TRP A 62 -21.73 5.15 10.70
N LYS A 63 -22.72 4.40 11.20
CA LYS A 63 -23.63 3.60 10.37
C LYS A 63 -24.42 4.42 9.35
N THR A 64 -24.79 5.67 9.67
CA THR A 64 -25.63 6.53 8.81
C THR A 64 -24.81 7.43 7.88
N CYS A 65 -23.58 7.82 8.24
CA CYS A 65 -22.71 8.65 7.39
C CYS A 65 -21.62 7.86 6.65
N TYR A 66 -21.25 6.67 7.11
CA TYR A 66 -20.29 5.76 6.47
C TYR A 66 -20.89 4.36 6.38
N ARG A 67 -21.08 3.86 5.15
CA ARG A 67 -21.58 2.52 4.80
C ARG A 67 -21.36 1.46 5.92
N PRO A 68 -22.39 0.74 6.40
CA PRO A 68 -22.44 0.06 7.71
C PRO A 68 -21.59 -1.22 7.87
N LEU A 69 -20.42 -1.32 7.23
CA LEU A 69 -19.69 -2.59 7.10
C LEU A 69 -18.21 -2.56 7.48
N PHE A 70 -17.70 -1.46 8.06
CA PHE A 70 -16.28 -1.38 8.34
C PHE A 70 -16.00 -0.68 9.66
N SER A 71 -15.88 -1.46 10.75
CA SER A 71 -15.43 -0.91 12.03
C SER A 71 -13.93 -0.58 11.97
N LEU A 72 -13.43 0.33 12.80
CA LEU A 72 -11.99 0.59 12.90
C LEU A 72 -11.19 -0.68 13.24
N SER A 73 -11.78 -1.64 13.96
CA SER A 73 -11.19 -2.97 14.16
C SER A 73 -11.07 -3.78 12.87
N ASP A 74 -12.08 -3.73 12.00
CA ASP A 74 -12.06 -4.44 10.72
C ASP A 74 -11.10 -3.77 9.74
N LEU A 75 -10.99 -2.44 9.77
CA LEU A 75 -9.97 -1.68 9.04
C LEU A 75 -8.57 -2.13 9.45
N VAL A 76 -8.25 -2.18 10.75
CA VAL A 76 -6.94 -2.65 11.22
C VAL A 76 -6.68 -4.11 10.82
N LYS A 77 -7.67 -5.00 10.97
CA LYS A 77 -7.56 -6.41 10.54
C LYS A 77 -7.32 -6.53 9.04
N TYR A 78 -8.03 -5.73 8.24
CA TYR A 78 -7.87 -5.71 6.79
C TYR A 78 -6.48 -5.23 6.39
N GLY A 79 -5.97 -4.16 7.01
CA GLY A 79 -4.59 -3.70 6.80
C GLY A 79 -3.57 -4.80 7.10
N HIS A 80 -3.68 -5.51 8.22
CA HIS A 80 -2.80 -6.64 8.51
C HIS A 80 -2.94 -7.81 7.53
N LYS A 81 -4.15 -8.05 6.99
CA LYS A 81 -4.37 -9.05 5.94
C LYS A 81 -3.61 -8.67 4.67
N LEU A 82 -3.80 -7.43 4.20
CA LEU A 82 -3.05 -6.90 3.06
C LEU A 82 -1.54 -7.00 3.28
N ARG A 83 -1.09 -6.71 4.50
CA ARG A 83 0.34 -6.75 4.84
C ARG A 83 0.94 -8.15 4.64
N LYS A 84 0.19 -9.20 5.00
CA LYS A 84 0.56 -10.61 4.79
C LYS A 84 0.55 -10.99 3.32
N GLU A 85 -0.44 -10.52 2.57
CA GLU A 85 -0.53 -10.78 1.13
C GLU A 85 0.64 -10.16 0.36
N ILE A 86 1.22 -9.06 0.88
CA ILE A 86 2.40 -8.42 0.29
C ILE A 86 3.73 -8.79 0.97
N GLU A 87 3.77 -9.68 1.96
CA GLU A 87 5.04 -10.05 2.60
C GLU A 87 6.07 -10.59 1.59
N PRO A 88 7.39 -10.37 1.77
CA PRO A 88 8.41 -10.81 0.80
C PRO A 88 8.38 -12.30 0.44
N ASN A 89 7.85 -13.14 1.32
CA ASN A 89 7.69 -14.58 1.14
C ASN A 89 6.39 -14.98 0.42
N ALA A 90 5.50 -14.05 0.11
CA ALA A 90 4.20 -14.32 -0.50
C ALA A 90 4.34 -14.96 -1.89
N ILE A 91 3.38 -15.84 -2.22
CA ILE A 91 3.37 -16.62 -3.47
C ILE A 91 3.44 -15.71 -4.70
N MET A 92 2.82 -14.53 -4.64
CA MET A 92 2.83 -13.58 -5.77
C MET A 92 4.25 -13.12 -6.15
N HIS A 93 5.18 -13.04 -5.19
CA HIS A 93 6.57 -12.67 -5.46
C HIS A 93 7.35 -13.84 -6.06
N GLN A 94 7.10 -15.05 -5.56
CA GLN A 94 7.71 -16.28 -6.08
C GLN A 94 7.27 -16.54 -7.52
N ALA A 95 5.98 -16.34 -7.80
CA ALA A 95 5.38 -16.48 -9.12
C ALA A 95 5.60 -15.26 -10.04
N ARG A 96 6.14 -14.15 -9.50
CA ARG A 96 6.34 -12.88 -10.21
C ARG A 96 5.08 -12.36 -10.91
N ASP A 97 3.93 -12.56 -10.27
CA ASP A 97 2.61 -12.25 -10.84
C ASP A 97 2.32 -10.74 -10.85
N LYS A 98 2.70 -10.06 -11.94
CA LYS A 98 2.50 -8.61 -12.11
C LYS A 98 1.02 -8.20 -11.92
N ALA A 99 0.07 -9.06 -12.27
CA ALA A 99 -1.35 -8.76 -12.09
C ALA A 99 -1.73 -8.78 -10.60
N ALA A 100 -1.21 -9.75 -9.83
CA ALA A 100 -1.37 -9.77 -8.38
C ALA A 100 -0.73 -8.53 -7.71
N MET A 101 0.46 -8.11 -8.15
CA MET A 101 1.09 -6.87 -7.65
C MET A 101 0.25 -5.63 -7.95
N LYS A 102 -0.31 -5.51 -9.16
CA LYS A 102 -1.24 -4.43 -9.52
C LYS A 102 -2.46 -4.40 -8.59
N ARG A 103 -3.06 -5.56 -8.33
CA ARG A 103 -4.20 -5.67 -7.39
C ARG A 103 -3.81 -5.25 -5.98
N ALA A 104 -2.65 -5.72 -5.49
CA ALA A 104 -2.17 -5.36 -4.16
C ALA A 104 -1.98 -3.85 -3.99
N VAL A 105 -1.46 -3.15 -5.00
CA VAL A 105 -1.35 -1.68 -4.99
C VAL A 105 -2.73 -1.02 -4.89
N LEU A 106 -3.71 -1.49 -5.68
CA LEU A 106 -5.08 -0.96 -5.65
C LEU A 106 -5.80 -1.27 -4.31
N ASP A 107 -5.55 -2.44 -3.73
CA ASP A 107 -6.10 -2.80 -2.43
C ASP A 107 -5.53 -1.90 -1.31
N VAL A 108 -4.24 -1.56 -1.39
CA VAL A 108 -3.61 -0.59 -0.48
C VAL A 108 -4.17 0.82 -0.70
N GLU A 109 -4.43 1.24 -1.94
CA GLU A 109 -5.15 2.50 -2.24
C GLU A 109 -6.54 2.53 -1.59
N GLY A 110 -7.28 1.44 -1.76
CA GLY A 110 -8.61 1.24 -1.18
C GLY A 110 -8.59 1.23 0.35
N PHE A 111 -7.50 0.78 0.96
CA PHE A 111 -7.29 0.86 2.41
C PHE A 111 -7.00 2.30 2.87
N ILE A 112 -6.09 2.99 2.20
CA ILE A 112 -5.68 4.37 2.53
C ILE A 112 -6.87 5.35 2.43
N SER A 113 -7.69 5.22 1.38
CA SER A 113 -8.88 6.05 1.18
C SER A 113 -9.95 5.88 2.26
N ARG A 114 -9.90 4.81 3.06
CA ARG A 114 -10.80 4.55 4.19
C ARG A 114 -10.27 5.03 5.53
N LEU A 115 -9.04 5.55 5.58
CA LEU A 115 -8.48 6.08 6.82
C LEU A 115 -9.26 7.32 7.28
N PRO A 116 -9.53 7.47 8.58
CA PRO A 116 -10.26 8.61 9.14
C PRO A 116 -9.36 9.87 9.26
N THR A 117 -8.56 10.15 8.25
CA THR A 117 -7.63 11.30 8.20
C THR A 117 -7.93 12.16 6.99
N PRO A 118 -8.48 13.38 7.16
CA PRO A 118 -8.78 14.27 6.05
C PRO A 118 -7.53 14.73 5.29
N ASN A 119 -6.38 14.78 5.97
CA ASN A 119 -5.08 14.99 5.37
C ASN A 119 -4.18 13.79 5.68
N LEU A 120 -4.02 12.90 4.70
CA LEU A 120 -3.03 11.84 4.75
C LEU A 120 -1.62 12.45 4.85
N ALA A 121 -0.77 11.88 5.69
CA ALA A 121 0.59 12.35 5.87
C ALA A 121 1.35 12.34 4.52
N PRO A 122 2.13 13.40 4.18
CA PRO A 122 2.78 13.53 2.88
C PRO A 122 3.71 12.36 2.54
N ASP A 123 4.36 11.77 3.55
CA ASP A 123 5.24 10.63 3.41
C ASP A 123 4.50 9.38 2.92
N ILE A 124 3.32 9.06 3.48
CA ILE A 124 2.47 7.96 3.02
C ILE A 124 2.04 8.20 1.58
N ARG A 125 1.63 9.43 1.25
CA ARG A 125 1.22 9.79 -0.11
C ARG A 125 2.37 9.63 -1.11
N ASN A 126 3.58 10.04 -0.73
CA ASN A 126 4.77 9.96 -1.58
C ASN A 126 5.21 8.51 -1.80
N ASP A 127 5.32 7.72 -0.72
CA ASP A 127 5.67 6.29 -0.81
C ASP A 127 4.64 5.53 -1.66
N PHE A 128 3.34 5.79 -1.44
CA PHE A 128 2.28 5.18 -2.25
C PHE A 128 2.39 5.58 -3.73
N LYS A 129 2.60 6.87 -4.01
CA LYS A 129 2.72 7.37 -5.39
C LYS A 129 3.90 6.70 -6.12
N ILE A 130 5.05 6.55 -5.47
CA ILE A 130 6.21 5.87 -6.06
C ILE A 130 5.85 4.43 -6.40
N ALA A 131 5.23 3.69 -5.47
CA ALA A 131 4.81 2.31 -5.71
C ALA A 131 3.77 2.21 -6.85
N TYR A 132 2.80 3.12 -6.88
CA TYR A 132 1.76 3.19 -7.90
C TYR A 132 2.35 3.46 -9.28
N ASP A 133 3.17 4.50 -9.41
CA ASP A 133 3.77 4.90 -10.68
C ASP A 133 4.66 3.78 -11.24
N LEU A 134 5.48 3.13 -10.41
CA LEU A 134 6.33 2.01 -10.82
C LEU A 134 5.53 0.82 -11.37
N VAL A 135 4.36 0.52 -10.79
CA VAL A 135 3.54 -0.65 -11.16
C VAL A 135 2.58 -0.37 -12.32
N MET A 136 2.01 0.84 -12.36
CA MET A 136 0.94 1.21 -13.27
C MET A 136 1.46 1.88 -14.54
N VAL A 137 2.58 2.58 -14.48
CA VAL A 137 3.24 3.10 -15.68
C VAL A 137 4.01 1.96 -16.31
N GLU A 138 3.57 1.49 -17.48
CA GLU A 138 4.35 0.54 -18.25
C GLU A 138 5.67 1.21 -18.64
N GLU A 139 6.80 0.60 -18.24
CA GLU A 139 8.11 1.03 -18.71
C GLU A 139 8.07 1.05 -20.23
N GLN A 140 8.19 2.24 -20.82
CA GLN A 140 8.51 2.34 -22.24
C GLN A 140 9.80 1.54 -22.43
N PRO A 141 9.86 0.63 -23.43
CA PRO A 141 11.04 -0.17 -23.64
C PRO A 141 12.23 0.77 -23.81
N VAL A 142 13.14 0.75 -22.84
CA VAL A 142 14.40 1.50 -22.89
C VAL A 142 15.07 1.06 -24.19
N SER A 143 15.18 1.96 -25.16
CA SER A 143 15.96 1.66 -26.36
C SER A 143 17.35 1.30 -25.87
N LYS A 144 17.82 0.10 -26.25
CA LYS A 144 19.15 -0.34 -25.84
C LYS A 144 20.13 0.76 -26.22
N PRO A 145 21.00 1.24 -25.31
CA PRO A 145 22.08 2.10 -25.73
C PRO A 145 22.85 1.35 -26.82
N GLU A 146 22.92 1.98 -27.98
CA GLU A 146 23.62 1.46 -29.13
C GLU A 146 25.02 1.07 -28.68
N LYS A 147 25.39 -0.19 -28.93
CA LYS A 147 26.65 -0.76 -28.46
C LYS A 147 27.76 0.09 -29.10
N LEU A 148 28.43 0.94 -28.30
CA LEU A 148 29.60 1.68 -28.76
C LEU A 148 30.62 0.66 -29.27
N THR A 149 30.77 0.57 -30.59
CA THR A 149 31.81 -0.21 -31.23
C THR A 149 33.12 0.51 -30.97
N LEU A 150 33.93 -0.05 -30.05
CA LEU A 150 35.30 0.36 -29.83
C LEU A 150 36.06 0.15 -31.16
N ASN A 151 36.29 1.23 -31.90
CA ASN A 151 37.11 1.17 -33.10
C ASN A 151 38.55 0.89 -32.66
N THR A 152 39.08 -0.29 -33.02
CA THR A 152 40.41 -0.77 -32.59
C THR A 152 41.50 -0.44 -33.62
N GLU A 153 41.22 0.46 -34.57
CA GLU A 153 42.14 0.76 -35.67
C GLU A 153 43.13 1.92 -35.41
N ASP A 154 43.11 2.55 -34.22
CA ASP A 154 44.07 3.63 -33.85
C ASP A 154 45.26 3.12 -32.99
N LEU A 155 45.76 1.93 -33.29
CA LEU A 155 47.01 1.38 -32.72
C LEU A 155 47.90 0.85 -33.85
N LEU A 156 48.40 1.76 -34.69
CA LEU A 156 49.59 1.56 -35.53
C LEU A 156 50.54 2.74 -35.37
#